data_AF-A0A925V8Y6-F1
#
_entry.id   AF-A0A925V8Y6-F1
#
_cell.length_a   1.000
_cell.length_b   1.000
_cell.length_c   1.000
_cell.angle_alpha   90.00
_cell.angle_beta   90.00
_cell.angle_gamma   90.00
#
_symmetry.space_group_name_H-M   'P 1'
#
loop_
_entity.id
_entity.type
_entity.pdbx_description
1 polymer ?
#
loop_
_entity_poly.entity_id
_entity_poly.type
_entity_poly.pdbx_seq_one_letter_code
_entity_poly.pdbx_strand_id
1 'polypeptide(L)'
;MTLAEEQPPPLFAPEYTGEDGVSSLRADADLGPLKPATDVWVTGHACAPREKSVTELPISLRYGTVRKTLLARGDNVFYSGVGGLTTTSPRPFTRMPVTYERAFGGANLQGHDAARHRLYAKNPVGVGFGNSATSLEHQIGP
;
A
#
# COMPACT_ATOMS: atom_id res chain seq x y z
N MET A 1 -5.57 11.95 29.29
CA MET A 1 -5.54 12.48 27.92
C MET A 1 -5.85 13.96 28.06
N THR A 2 -4.93 14.83 27.67
CA THR A 2 -5.06 16.28 27.85
C THR A 2 -5.22 16.91 26.48
N LEU A 3 -6.09 17.91 26.36
CA LEU A 3 -6.23 18.66 25.12
C LEU A 3 -4.95 19.44 24.84
N ALA A 4 -4.62 19.63 23.57
CA ALA A 4 -3.53 20.53 23.19
C ALA A 4 -3.88 21.97 23.54
N GLU A 5 -2.89 22.74 24.01
CA GLU A 5 -3.07 24.17 24.37
C GLU A 5 -3.47 25.01 23.16
N GLU A 6 -2.93 24.68 21.98
CA GLU A 6 -3.29 25.26 20.70
C GLU A 6 -3.81 24.15 19.78
N GLN A 7 -4.98 24.39 19.17
CA GLN A 7 -5.54 23.48 18.18
C GLN A 7 -5.01 23.88 16.80
N PRO A 8 -4.45 22.95 16.01
CA PRO A 8 -4.04 23.26 14.64
C PRO A 8 -5.26 23.71 13.82
N PRO A 9 -5.06 24.57 12.80
CA PRO A 9 -6.14 24.94 11.90
C PRO A 9 -6.69 23.70 11.18
N PRO A 10 -7.98 23.71 10.80
CA PRO A 10 -8.55 22.62 10.03
C PRO A 10 -7.80 22.39 8.71
N LEU A 11 -7.63 21.12 8.33
CA LEU A 11 -7.03 20.73 7.07
C LEU A 11 -8.07 20.79 5.95
N PHE A 12 -7.84 21.68 4.98
CA PHE A 12 -8.78 21.94 3.87
C PHE A 12 -8.66 20.96 2.70
N ALA A 13 -7.52 20.27 2.59
CA ALA A 13 -7.25 19.31 1.51
C ALA A 13 -6.43 18.13 2.06
N PRO A 14 -6.59 16.92 1.49
CA PRO A 14 -5.78 15.78 1.89
C PRO A 14 -4.29 16.04 1.76
N GLU A 15 -3.51 15.52 2.72
CA GLU A 15 -2.06 15.47 2.65
C GLU A 15 -1.63 14.04 2.35
N TYR A 16 -0.64 13.89 1.46
CA TYR A 16 -0.08 12.60 1.07
C TYR A 16 1.35 12.46 1.57
N THR A 17 1.84 11.23 1.67
CA THR A 17 3.24 10.97 2.08
C THR A 17 4.26 11.32 0.98
N GLY A 18 3.78 11.53 -0.24
CA GLY A 18 4.54 11.99 -1.40
C GLY A 18 3.64 12.76 -2.35
N GLU A 19 3.73 12.47 -3.65
CA GLU A 19 2.88 13.11 -4.66
C GLU A 19 1.41 12.63 -4.58
N ASP A 20 0.49 13.55 -4.83
CA ASP A 20 -0.95 13.31 -4.87
C ASP A 20 -1.30 12.30 -5.98
N GLY A 21 -2.26 11.41 -5.70
CA GLY A 21 -2.71 10.38 -6.62
C GLY A 21 -1.76 9.20 -6.81
N VAL A 22 -0.53 9.27 -6.30
CA VAL A 22 0.49 8.20 -6.45
C VAL A 22 1.11 7.74 -5.13
N SER A 23 0.70 8.32 -4.00
CA SER A 23 1.21 7.94 -2.68
C SER A 23 0.12 7.82 -1.62
N SER A 24 0.46 7.19 -0.50
CA SER A 24 -0.44 6.93 0.62
C SER A 24 -0.89 8.22 1.29
N LEU A 25 -2.14 8.22 1.76
CA LEU A 25 -2.69 9.33 2.55
C LEU A 25 -1.94 9.45 3.89
N ARG A 26 -1.50 10.67 4.18
CA ARG A 26 -0.89 11.06 5.46
C ARG A 26 -1.95 11.60 6.41
N ALA A 27 -2.79 12.51 5.92
CA ALA A 27 -3.92 13.08 6.66
C ALA A 27 -5.06 13.36 5.68
N ASP A 28 -6.30 13.05 6.08
CA ASP A 28 -7.49 13.38 5.30
C ASP A 28 -7.95 14.81 5.58
N ALA A 29 -8.71 15.41 4.67
CA ALA A 29 -9.32 16.71 4.91
C ALA A 29 -10.31 16.66 6.08
N ASP A 30 -10.28 17.69 6.94
CA ASP A 30 -11.20 17.84 8.08
C ASP A 30 -12.60 18.26 7.61
N LEU A 31 -12.68 18.89 6.44
CA LEU A 31 -13.92 19.35 5.84
C LEU A 31 -14.37 18.38 4.75
N GLY A 32 -15.53 17.78 4.94
CA GLY A 32 -16.10 16.84 4.00
C GLY A 32 -17.56 16.54 4.29
N PRO A 33 -18.21 15.70 3.45
CA PRO A 33 -19.54 15.21 3.74
C PRO A 33 -19.58 14.48 5.08
N LEU A 34 -20.76 14.46 5.71
CA LEU A 34 -20.97 13.76 6.98
C LEU A 34 -20.51 12.30 6.86
N LYS A 35 -19.53 11.92 7.68
CA LYS A 35 -19.09 10.53 7.84
C LYS A 35 -20.04 9.84 8.84
N PRO A 36 -20.86 8.85 8.42
CA PRO A 36 -21.82 8.20 9.31
C PRO A 36 -21.15 7.35 10.41
N ALA A 37 -19.84 7.13 10.31
CA ALA A 37 -19.02 6.37 11.25
C ALA A 37 -17.57 6.90 11.26
N THR A 38 -16.75 6.36 12.17
CA THR A 38 -15.31 6.68 12.27
C THR A 38 -14.48 5.91 11.26
N ASP A 39 -13.67 6.62 10.49
CA ASP A 39 -12.61 6.01 9.69
C ASP A 39 -11.38 5.72 10.57
N VAL A 40 -10.79 4.54 10.38
CA VAL A 40 -9.56 4.15 11.08
C VAL A 40 -8.45 4.02 10.05
N TRP A 41 -7.54 4.98 10.05
CA TRP A 41 -6.33 4.94 9.23
C TRP A 41 -5.14 4.46 10.06
N VAL A 42 -4.29 3.61 9.47
CA VAL A 42 -3.12 3.06 10.16
C VAL A 42 -1.88 3.29 9.32
N THR A 43 -0.94 4.04 9.90
CA THR A 43 0.41 4.22 9.38
C THR A 43 1.39 3.53 10.32
N GLY A 44 2.29 2.71 9.77
CA GLY A 44 3.23 1.99 10.60
C GLY A 44 4.11 1.05 9.81
N HIS A 45 4.78 0.17 10.55
CA HIS A 45 5.68 -0.82 9.99
C HIS A 45 5.40 -2.19 10.61
N ALA A 46 5.52 -3.24 9.81
CA ALA A 46 5.63 -4.61 10.27
C ALA A 46 7.06 -4.83 10.78
N CYS A 47 7.23 -5.10 12.06
CA CYS A 47 8.54 -5.29 12.69
C CYS A 47 8.73 -6.76 13.05
N ALA A 48 9.80 -7.37 12.53
CA ALA A 48 10.12 -8.76 12.77
C ALA A 48 10.47 -8.99 14.26
N PRO A 49 9.94 -10.05 14.89
CA PRO A 49 10.20 -10.32 16.30
C PRO A 49 11.69 -10.51 16.59
N ARG A 50 12.18 -9.87 17.66
CA ARG A 50 13.58 -9.98 18.12
C ARG A 50 14.60 -9.58 17.04
N GLU A 51 14.21 -8.72 16.11
CA GLU A 51 15.05 -8.24 14.99
C GLU A 51 15.60 -9.35 14.10
N LYS A 52 15.01 -10.55 14.14
CA LYS A 52 15.41 -11.65 13.27
C LYS A 52 14.70 -11.50 11.94
N SER A 53 15.47 -11.40 10.85
CA SER A 53 14.91 -11.19 9.51
C SER A 53 13.97 -12.33 9.11
N VAL A 54 12.80 -11.97 8.59
CA VAL A 54 11.80 -12.90 8.06
C VAL A 54 11.46 -12.53 6.62
N THR A 55 11.00 -13.48 5.82
CA THR A 55 10.54 -13.22 4.45
C THR A 55 9.06 -12.84 4.41
N GLU A 56 8.29 -13.28 5.40
CA GLU A 56 6.86 -13.03 5.54
C GLU A 56 6.50 -12.87 7.03
N LEU A 57 5.61 -11.91 7.32
CA LEU A 57 5.16 -11.61 8.69
C LEU A 57 3.67 -11.25 8.70
N PRO A 58 2.80 -12.11 9.25
CA PRO A 58 1.41 -11.73 9.49
C PRO A 58 1.34 -10.66 10.59
N ILE A 59 0.62 -9.58 10.32
CA ILE A 59 0.33 -8.51 11.28
C ILE A 59 -1.17 -8.32 11.38
N SER A 60 -1.67 -7.89 12.54
CA SER A 60 -3.11 -7.69 12.76
C SER A 60 -3.39 -6.41 13.53
N LEU A 61 -4.40 -5.68 13.06
CA LEU A 61 -5.02 -4.56 13.77
C LEU A 61 -6.35 -5.03 14.36
N ARG A 62 -6.61 -4.63 15.61
CA ARG A 62 -7.92 -4.74 16.24
C ARG A 62 -8.31 -3.40 16.85
N TYR A 63 -9.47 -2.87 16.47
CA TYR A 63 -10.06 -1.67 17.04
C TYR A 63 -11.57 -1.86 17.18
N GLY A 64 -12.07 -1.91 18.42
CA GLY A 64 -13.45 -2.29 18.70
C GLY A 64 -13.81 -3.65 18.08
N THR A 65 -14.80 -3.65 17.18
CA THR A 65 -15.25 -4.83 16.41
C THR A 65 -14.46 -5.05 15.13
N VAL A 66 -13.65 -4.08 14.69
CA VAL A 66 -12.83 -4.18 13.47
C VAL A 66 -11.62 -5.05 13.76
N ARG A 67 -11.43 -6.07 12.93
CA ARG A 67 -10.21 -6.89 12.87
C ARG A 67 -9.74 -6.98 11.44
N LYS A 68 -8.49 -6.59 11.18
CA LYS A 68 -7.84 -6.71 9.87
C LYS A 68 -6.49 -7.37 10.04
N THR A 69 -6.21 -8.40 9.24
CA THR A 69 -4.92 -9.06 9.17
C THR A 69 -4.32 -8.81 7.79
N LEU A 70 -3.03 -8.50 7.75
CA LEU A 70 -2.24 -8.34 6.53
C LEU A 70 -1.04 -9.30 6.61
N LEU A 71 -0.54 -9.72 5.45
CA LEU A 71 0.73 -10.43 5.34
C LEU A 71 1.76 -9.45 4.80
N ALA A 72 2.71 -9.03 5.63
CA ALA A 72 3.85 -8.26 5.17
C ALA A 72 4.85 -9.21 4.53
N ARG A 73 5.11 -9.04 3.24
CA ARG A 73 6.01 -9.88 2.45
C ARG A 73 7.21 -9.06 2.00
N GLY A 74 8.38 -9.70 2.04
CA GLY A 74 9.63 -9.12 1.54
C GLY A 74 9.56 -8.82 0.06
N ASP A 75 10.37 -7.86 -0.40
CA ASP A 75 10.43 -7.51 -1.82
C ASP A 75 10.76 -8.73 -2.67
N ASN A 76 10.01 -8.92 -3.75
CA ASN A 76 10.30 -9.86 -4.81
C ASN A 76 10.19 -9.16 -6.16
N VAL A 77 10.75 -9.78 -7.19
CA VAL A 77 10.74 -9.24 -8.55
C VAL A 77 10.15 -10.28 -9.48
N PHE A 78 9.31 -9.84 -10.42
CA PHE A 78 8.78 -10.70 -11.47
C PHE A 78 9.87 -11.06 -12.49
N TYR A 79 9.89 -12.31 -12.93
CA TYR A 79 10.79 -12.79 -13.98
C TYR A 79 10.13 -13.89 -14.82
N SER A 80 10.61 -14.08 -16.05
CA SER A 80 10.18 -15.19 -16.90
C SER A 80 10.80 -16.52 -16.44
N GLY A 81 9.98 -17.39 -15.87
CA GLY A 81 10.36 -18.74 -15.45
C GLY A 81 9.89 -19.83 -16.42
N VAL A 82 10.25 -21.07 -16.11
CA VAL A 82 9.72 -22.25 -16.81
C VAL A 82 8.22 -22.36 -16.51
N GLY A 83 7.38 -22.03 -17.49
CA GLY A 83 5.91 -22.03 -17.34
C GLY A 83 5.24 -20.65 -17.29
N GLY A 84 6.01 -19.56 -17.44
CA GLY A 84 5.48 -18.20 -17.54
C GLY A 84 6.05 -17.24 -16.50
N LEU A 85 5.37 -16.12 -16.30
CA LEU A 85 5.79 -15.10 -15.33
C LEU A 85 5.64 -15.64 -13.90
N THR A 86 6.70 -15.53 -13.11
CA THR A 86 6.73 -15.88 -11.69
C THR A 86 7.52 -14.83 -10.91
N THR A 87 7.68 -14.99 -9.60
CA THR A 87 8.42 -14.05 -8.76
C THR A 87 9.62 -14.70 -8.08
N THR A 88 10.68 -13.94 -7.84
CA THR A 88 11.78 -14.38 -6.98
C THR A 88 11.28 -14.73 -5.58
N SER A 89 12.09 -15.49 -4.82
CA SER A 89 11.87 -15.61 -3.37
C SER A 89 11.87 -14.21 -2.71
N PRO A 90 10.99 -13.94 -1.74
CA PRO A 90 10.96 -12.67 -1.03
C PRO A 90 12.28 -12.41 -0.30
N ARG A 91 12.77 -11.17 -0.37
CA ARG A 91 13.95 -10.75 0.40
C ARG A 91 13.63 -10.68 1.89
N PRO A 92 14.48 -11.21 2.79
CA PRO A 92 14.27 -11.08 4.22
C PRO A 92 14.25 -9.61 4.67
N PHE A 93 13.42 -9.29 5.66
CA PHE A 93 13.33 -7.97 6.28
C PHE A 93 13.22 -8.07 7.80
N THR A 94 13.70 -7.04 8.51
CA THR A 94 13.46 -6.85 9.95
C THR A 94 12.39 -5.80 10.23
N ARG A 95 12.17 -4.88 9.27
CA ARG A 95 11.16 -3.82 9.35
C ARG A 95 10.63 -3.51 7.95
N MET A 96 9.31 -3.49 7.80
CA MET A 96 8.65 -3.27 6.51
C MET A 96 7.55 -2.22 6.64
N PRO A 97 7.58 -1.10 5.89
CA PRO A 97 6.50 -0.12 5.92
C PRO A 97 5.19 -0.74 5.42
N VAL A 98 4.09 -0.42 6.09
CA VAL A 98 2.73 -0.86 5.74
C VAL A 98 2.09 0.26 4.94
N THR A 99 2.14 0.16 3.61
CA THR A 99 1.67 1.21 2.69
C THR A 99 0.94 0.61 1.49
N TYR A 100 0.17 1.42 0.78
CA TYR A 100 -0.62 0.95 -0.37
C TYR A 100 0.24 0.61 -1.58
N GLU A 101 1.35 1.33 -1.77
CA GLU A 101 2.31 1.17 -2.86
C GLU A 101 2.99 -0.20 -2.84
N ARG A 102 3.00 -0.86 -1.69
CA ARG A 102 3.59 -2.19 -1.52
C ARG A 102 2.58 -3.32 -1.62
N ALA A 103 1.29 -3.01 -1.63
CA ALA A 103 0.23 -4.01 -1.71
C ALA A 103 -0.15 -4.30 -3.16
N PHE A 104 -0.83 -5.43 -3.39
CA PHE A 104 -1.33 -5.76 -4.71
C PHE A 104 -2.21 -4.65 -5.29
N GLY A 105 -1.93 -4.29 -6.53
CA GLY A 105 -2.65 -3.27 -7.27
C GLY A 105 -1.77 -2.64 -8.33
N GLY A 106 -2.07 -1.39 -8.66
CA GLY A 106 -1.32 -0.61 -9.63
C GLY A 106 -2.18 -0.12 -10.79
N ALA A 107 -1.55 0.72 -11.59
CA ALA A 107 -2.09 1.27 -12.81
C ALA A 107 -1.07 1.07 -13.93
N ASN A 108 -1.51 0.54 -15.07
CA ASN A 108 -0.76 0.62 -16.31
C ASN A 108 -1.44 1.65 -17.21
N LEU A 109 -0.90 2.87 -17.18
CA LEU A 109 -1.35 4.01 -17.99
C LEU A 109 -0.39 4.27 -19.17
N GLN A 110 0.46 3.30 -19.52
CA GLN A 110 1.43 3.48 -20.60
C GLN A 110 0.76 3.48 -21.97
N GLY A 111 1.28 4.33 -22.86
CA GLY A 111 0.80 4.48 -24.24
C GLY A 111 -0.28 5.54 -24.39
N HIS A 112 -0.38 6.08 -25.61
CA HIS A 112 -1.33 7.14 -25.96
C HIS A 112 -2.79 6.66 -26.09
N ASP A 113 -3.00 5.35 -26.20
CA ASP A 113 -4.32 4.74 -26.35
C ASP A 113 -4.94 4.46 -24.98
N ALA A 114 -5.81 5.36 -24.52
CA ALA A 114 -6.51 5.25 -23.24
C ALA A 114 -7.35 3.97 -23.12
N ALA A 115 -7.77 3.34 -24.22
CA ALA A 115 -8.50 2.06 -24.17
C ALA A 115 -7.64 0.90 -23.65
N ARG A 116 -6.30 1.07 -23.65
CA ARG A 116 -5.34 0.07 -23.13
C ARG A 116 -4.95 0.33 -21.68
N HIS A 117 -5.37 1.46 -21.12
CA HIS A 117 -5.11 1.77 -19.71
C HIS A 117 -5.85 0.77 -18.82
N ARG A 118 -5.13 0.25 -17.84
CA ARG A 118 -5.68 -0.68 -16.85
C ARG A 118 -5.42 -0.12 -15.47
N LEU A 119 -6.46 -0.08 -14.66
CA LEU A 119 -6.41 0.44 -13.30
C LEU A 119 -6.99 -0.61 -12.35
N TYR A 120 -6.23 -0.99 -11.34
CA TYR A 120 -6.79 -1.73 -10.23
C TYR A 120 -7.48 -0.76 -9.27
N ALA A 121 -8.77 -0.51 -9.49
CA ALA A 121 -9.53 0.55 -8.81
C ALA A 121 -9.47 0.49 -7.27
N LYS A 122 -9.26 -0.69 -6.68
CA LYS A 122 -9.16 -0.83 -5.21
C LYS A 122 -7.82 -0.39 -4.64
N ASN A 123 -6.77 -0.37 -5.45
CA ASN A 123 -5.44 0.09 -5.06
C ASN A 123 -4.66 0.52 -6.32
N PRO A 124 -4.91 1.72 -6.86
CA PRO A 124 -4.32 2.16 -8.12
C PRO A 124 -2.82 2.45 -8.02
N VAL A 125 -2.29 2.65 -6.81
CA VAL A 125 -0.89 2.99 -6.54
C VAL A 125 -0.03 1.77 -6.17
N GLY A 126 -0.64 0.59 -6.06
CA GLY A 126 0.04 -0.65 -5.68
C GLY A 126 0.93 -1.25 -6.76
N VAL A 127 1.38 -2.48 -6.53
CA VAL A 127 2.28 -3.24 -7.41
C VAL A 127 1.68 -4.58 -7.85
N GLY A 128 2.16 -5.07 -9.00
CA GLY A 128 1.83 -6.40 -9.52
C GLY A 128 0.55 -6.53 -10.35
N PHE A 129 -0.16 -5.44 -10.64
CA PHE A 129 -1.24 -5.41 -11.63
C PHE A 129 -0.73 -4.88 -12.98
N GLY A 130 -0.91 -5.67 -14.05
CA GLY A 130 -0.43 -5.33 -15.39
C GLY A 130 -1.31 -5.88 -16.50
N ASN A 131 -1.04 -5.46 -17.74
CA ASN A 131 -1.82 -5.86 -18.92
C ASN A 131 -1.25 -7.08 -19.64
N SER A 132 -0.03 -7.49 -19.29
CA SER A 132 0.71 -8.59 -19.91
C SER A 132 1.85 -9.05 -19.00
N ALA A 133 2.30 -10.28 -19.19
CA ALA A 133 3.47 -10.81 -18.49
C ALA A 133 4.71 -9.93 -18.71
N THR A 134 4.93 -9.50 -19.95
CA THR A 134 6.05 -8.63 -20.34
C THR A 134 6.03 -7.28 -19.62
N SER A 135 4.85 -6.68 -19.40
CA SER A 135 4.75 -5.40 -18.69
C SER A 135 5.15 -5.47 -17.21
N LEU A 136 5.11 -6.68 -16.63
CA LEU A 136 5.44 -6.93 -15.23
C LEU A 136 6.85 -7.46 -15.05
N GLU A 137 7.51 -7.93 -16.12
CA GLU A 137 8.87 -8.45 -16.00
C GLU A 137 9.83 -7.38 -15.46
N HIS A 138 10.67 -7.78 -14.51
CA HIS A 138 11.56 -6.91 -13.71
C HIS A 138 10.86 -5.90 -12.79
N GLN A 139 9.53 -5.90 -12.72
CA GLN A 139 8.78 -5.07 -11.75
C GLN A 139 8.73 -5.76 -10.38
N ILE A 140 8.55 -4.94 -9.34
CA ILE A 140 8.32 -5.42 -7.97
C ILE A 140 6.97 -6.14 -7.90
N GLY A 141 6.95 -7.28 -7.22
CA GLY A 141 5.72 -8.00 -6.90
C GLY A 141 5.12 -7.62 -5.55
N PRO A 142 3.88 -8.03 -5.29
CA PRO A 142 3.20 -7.85 -4.00
C PRO A 142 3.66 -8.85 -2.92
#